data_AF-A0A852WNE1-F1
#
_entry.id   AF-A0A852WNE1-F1
#
_cell.length_a   1.000
_cell.length_b   1.000
_cell.length_c   1.000
_cell.angle_alpha   90.00
_cell.angle_beta   90.00
_cell.angle_gamma   90.00
#
_symmetry.space_group_name_H-M   'P 1'
#
loop_
_entity.id
_entity.type
_entity.pdbx_description
1 polymer ?
#
loop_
_entity_poly.entity_id
_entity_poly.type
_entity_poly.pdbx_seq_one_letter_code
_entity_poly.pdbx_strand_id
1 'polypeptide(L)'
;MAVEYQRFQRSALEDHHVESIRSVDILAAQLLTALELETTAIDAAHIHGAQSLAIQGIVPAILKGRLGFDEEVLLTAEDGIVSRPRPDFFYRLGPGEGVIAEVERGGTVNNNHDLKDIWKAHIAPDAQHLFLIVPNSNWKEHGRARERPFLRVSIA
;
A
#
# COMPACT_ATOMS: atom_id res chain seq x y z
N MET A 1 5.42 -5.09 -17.51
CA MET A 1 5.16 -3.63 -17.43
C MET A 1 6.16 -3.00 -16.46
N ALA A 2 6.50 -1.72 -16.59
CA ALA A 2 7.43 -1.09 -15.63
C ALA A 2 6.74 -0.85 -14.28
N VAL A 3 7.45 -1.08 -13.18
CA VAL A 3 7.00 -0.71 -11.83
C VAL A 3 7.10 0.82 -11.70
N GLU A 4 5.99 1.47 -11.39
CA GLU A 4 5.96 2.93 -11.17
C GLU A 4 6.08 3.24 -9.68
N TYR A 5 6.86 4.26 -9.33
CA TYR A 5 7.05 4.70 -7.95
C TYR A 5 6.76 6.20 -7.83
N GLN A 6 5.92 6.55 -6.86
CA GLN A 6 5.64 7.94 -6.52
C GLN A 6 5.72 8.14 -5.01
N ARG A 7 6.38 9.23 -4.61
CA ARG A 7 6.55 9.62 -3.21
C ARG A 7 5.81 10.92 -2.94
N PHE A 8 5.05 10.93 -1.85
CA PHE A 8 4.41 12.12 -1.31
C PHE A 8 4.93 12.37 0.10
N GLN A 9 5.28 13.63 0.40
CA GLN A 9 5.74 14.04 1.72
C GLN A 9 5.26 15.45 2.04
N ARG A 10 5.21 15.79 3.33
CA ARG A 10 4.94 17.17 3.76
C ARG A 10 6.06 18.10 3.29
N SER A 11 5.70 19.34 2.96
CA SER A 11 6.64 20.37 2.51
C SER A 11 7.55 20.90 3.62
N ALA A 12 7.11 20.80 4.88
CA ALA A 12 7.90 21.12 6.06
C ALA A 12 8.11 19.84 6.88
N LEU A 13 9.36 19.55 7.20
CA LEU A 13 9.78 18.41 8.01
C LEU A 13 10.46 18.94 9.26
N GLU A 14 10.16 18.32 10.40
CA GLU A 14 10.92 18.55 11.61
C GLU A 14 12.20 17.72 11.59
N ASP A 15 13.29 18.22 12.18
CA ASP A 15 14.61 17.59 12.13
C ASP A 15 14.61 16.13 12.62
N HIS A 16 13.73 15.81 13.58
CA HIS A 16 13.60 14.47 14.14
C HIS A 16 13.02 13.44 13.16
N HIS A 17 12.37 13.87 12.07
CA HIS A 17 11.82 12.97 11.04
C HIS A 17 12.83 12.61 9.94
N VAL A 18 13.98 13.28 9.86
CA VAL A 18 14.92 13.12 8.72
C VAL A 18 15.50 11.71 8.64
N GLU A 19 15.92 11.14 9.78
CA GLU A 19 16.51 9.79 9.81
C GLU A 19 15.47 8.69 9.53
N SER A 20 14.25 8.89 10.05
CA SER A 20 13.12 8.03 9.75
C SER A 20 12.80 8.02 8.25
N ILE A 21 12.68 9.20 7.65
CA ILE A 21 12.42 9.36 6.21
C ILE A 21 13.52 8.69 5.39
N ARG A 22 14.79 8.84 5.79
CA ARG A 22 15.90 8.17 5.11
C ARG A 22 15.78 6.65 5.20
N SER A 23 15.38 6.11 6.35
CA SER A 23 15.15 4.68 6.53
C SER A 23 14.01 4.18 5.64
N VAL A 24 12.94 4.97 5.53
CA VAL A 24 11.79 4.70 4.65
C VAL A 24 12.19 4.75 3.18
N ASP A 25 13.03 5.71 2.78
CA ASP A 25 13.55 5.79 1.41
C ASP A 25 14.39 4.56 1.04
N ILE A 26 15.20 4.06 1.98
CA ILE A 26 15.96 2.82 1.80
C ILE A 26 15.00 1.62 1.64
N LEU A 27 13.98 1.51 2.49
CA LEU A 27 12.97 0.45 2.38
C LEU A 27 12.21 0.52 1.05
N ALA A 28 11.82 1.71 0.61
CA ALA A 28 11.15 1.93 -0.66
C ALA A 28 12.04 1.51 -1.85
N ALA A 29 13.32 1.88 -1.83
CA ALA A 29 14.28 1.49 -2.86
C ALA A 29 14.50 -0.04 -2.90
N GLN A 30 14.57 -0.69 -1.74
CA GLN A 30 14.68 -2.15 -1.63
C GLN A 30 13.42 -2.84 -2.15
N LEU A 31 12.23 -2.34 -1.82
CA LEU A 31 10.96 -2.85 -2.33
C LEU A 31 10.88 -2.70 -3.85
N LEU A 32 11.22 -1.53 -4.38
CA LEU A 32 11.24 -1.28 -5.83
C LEU A 32 12.18 -2.26 -6.54
N THR A 33 13.41 -2.40 -6.05
CA THR A 33 14.39 -3.36 -6.60
C THR A 33 13.85 -4.80 -6.57
N ALA A 34 13.21 -5.20 -5.46
CA ALA A 34 12.64 -6.53 -5.34
C ALA A 34 11.45 -6.75 -6.30
N LEU A 35 10.58 -5.76 -6.48
CA LEU A 35 9.47 -5.83 -7.44
C LEU A 35 9.98 -5.88 -8.88
N GLU A 36 11.02 -5.10 -9.20
CA GLU A 36 11.67 -5.14 -10.51
C GLU A 36 12.25 -6.51 -10.83
N LEU A 37 12.93 -7.15 -9.88
CA LEU A 37 13.46 -8.52 -10.03
C LEU A 37 12.35 -9.55 -10.27
N GLU A 38 11.18 -9.35 -9.67
CA GLU A 38 10.02 -10.24 -9.83
C GLU A 38 9.11 -9.83 -11.01
N THR A 39 9.48 -8.86 -11.84
CA THR A 39 8.63 -8.31 -12.91
C THR A 39 8.07 -9.41 -13.82
N THR A 40 8.87 -10.42 -14.18
CA THR A 40 8.40 -11.54 -15.01
C THR A 40 7.32 -12.37 -14.32
N ALA A 41 7.47 -12.63 -13.02
CA ALA A 41 6.47 -13.36 -12.23
C ALA A 41 5.20 -12.52 -12.01
N ILE A 42 5.37 -11.22 -11.77
CA ILE A 42 4.27 -10.27 -11.62
C ILE A 42 3.50 -10.14 -12.93
N ASP A 43 4.17 -9.97 -14.07
CA ASP A 43 3.55 -9.88 -15.40
C ASP A 43 2.79 -11.17 -15.75
N ALA A 44 3.35 -12.34 -15.41
CA ALA A 44 2.67 -13.63 -15.59
C ALA A 44 1.46 -13.81 -14.67
N ALA A 45 1.49 -13.23 -13.46
CA ALA A 45 0.39 -13.20 -12.52
C ALA A 45 -0.70 -12.17 -12.91
N HIS A 46 -0.36 -11.18 -13.74
CA HIS A 46 -1.23 -10.08 -14.16
C HIS A 46 -2.03 -10.37 -15.44
N ILE A 47 -2.48 -11.62 -15.64
CA ILE A 47 -3.29 -12.02 -16.81
C ILE A 47 -4.78 -11.86 -16.51
N HIS A 48 -5.54 -11.30 -17.47
CA HIS A 48 -6.99 -11.06 -17.38
C HIS A 48 -7.75 -12.34 -16.99
N GLY A 49 -8.44 -12.31 -15.84
CA GLY A 49 -9.19 -13.47 -15.34
C GLY A 49 -8.38 -14.50 -14.55
N ALA A 50 -7.05 -14.32 -14.39
CA ALA A 50 -6.29 -15.06 -13.41
C ALA A 50 -6.77 -14.67 -11.99
N GLN A 51 -6.91 -15.65 -11.11
CA GLN A 51 -7.30 -15.36 -9.73
C GLN A 51 -6.23 -14.46 -9.10
N SER A 52 -6.66 -13.38 -8.45
CA SER A 52 -5.82 -12.43 -7.68
C SER A 52 -4.89 -13.08 -6.64
N LEU A 53 -4.90 -14.41 -6.49
CA LEU A 53 -4.05 -15.20 -5.62
C LEU A 53 -2.55 -15.14 -5.98
N ALA A 54 -2.18 -14.95 -7.25
CA ALA A 54 -0.77 -15.00 -7.63
C ALA A 54 0.02 -13.75 -7.18
N ILE A 55 -0.57 -12.55 -7.28
CA ILE A 55 0.00 -11.32 -6.71
C ILE A 55 -0.01 -11.37 -5.17
N GLN A 56 -1.02 -12.02 -4.58
CA GLN A 56 -1.11 -12.27 -3.13
C GLN A 56 0.05 -13.15 -2.60
N GLY A 57 0.78 -13.87 -3.45
CA GLY A 57 1.98 -14.59 -3.02
C GLY A 57 3.25 -13.75 -3.10
N ILE A 58 3.42 -13.01 -4.20
CA ILE A 58 4.70 -12.36 -4.55
C ILE A 58 4.99 -11.18 -3.62
N VAL A 59 4.07 -10.22 -3.51
CA VAL A 59 4.31 -9.00 -2.73
C VAL A 59 4.42 -9.30 -1.24
N PRO A 60 3.53 -10.11 -0.62
CA PRO A 60 3.71 -10.56 0.77
C PRO A 60 5.02 -11.30 1.02
N ALA A 61 5.48 -12.14 0.08
CA ALA A 61 6.76 -12.85 0.22
C ALA A 61 7.95 -11.87 0.20
N ILE A 62 7.90 -10.83 -0.61
CA ILE A 62 8.91 -9.76 -0.63
C ILE A 62 8.88 -9.00 0.70
N LEU A 63 7.71 -8.50 1.12
CA LEU A 63 7.55 -7.71 2.34
C LEU A 63 8.03 -8.46 3.58
N LYS A 64 7.59 -9.72 3.77
CA LYS A 64 7.97 -10.53 4.93
C LYS A 64 9.39 -11.07 4.81
N GLY A 65 9.68 -11.75 3.71
CA GLY A 65 10.88 -12.56 3.58
C GLY A 65 12.15 -11.76 3.27
N ARG A 66 12.02 -10.58 2.64
CA ARG A 66 13.16 -9.75 2.22
C ARG A 66 13.25 -8.44 2.99
N LEU A 67 12.12 -7.79 3.26
CA LEU A 67 12.08 -6.47 3.90
C LEU A 67 11.81 -6.52 5.41
N GLY A 68 11.38 -7.67 5.94
CA GLY A 68 11.15 -7.84 7.38
C GLY A 68 9.88 -7.19 7.91
N PHE A 69 8.85 -7.02 7.07
CA PHE A 69 7.52 -6.63 7.53
C PHE A 69 6.83 -7.80 8.24
N ASP A 70 6.11 -7.47 9.30
CA ASP A 70 5.19 -8.39 9.98
C ASP A 70 3.81 -8.30 9.34
N GLU A 71 3.11 -9.43 9.27
CA GLU A 71 1.76 -9.55 8.68
C GLU A 71 0.68 -9.45 9.76
N GLU A 72 -0.44 -8.78 9.45
CA GLU A 72 -1.63 -8.70 10.32
C GLU A 72 -1.36 -8.18 11.75
N VAL A 73 -0.47 -7.20 11.89
CA VAL A 73 -0.16 -6.58 13.19
C VAL A 73 -1.32 -5.71 13.66
N LEU A 74 -1.73 -5.87 14.93
CA LEU A 74 -2.63 -4.92 15.58
C LEU A 74 -1.86 -3.69 16.02
N LEU A 75 -2.15 -2.55 15.39
CA LEU A 75 -1.56 -1.28 15.78
C LEU A 75 -2.20 -0.73 17.06
N THR A 76 -1.45 0.13 17.73
CA THR A 76 -1.95 0.88 18.89
C THR A 76 -3.09 1.77 18.41
N ALA A 77 -4.22 1.78 19.13
CA ALA A 77 -5.26 2.76 18.83
C ALA A 77 -4.93 4.08 19.51
N GLU A 78 -5.21 5.19 18.85
CA GLU A 78 -5.24 6.50 19.51
C GLU A 78 -6.28 6.53 20.63
N ASP A 79 -5.97 7.27 21.70
CA ASP A 79 -6.85 7.39 22.87
C ASP A 79 -8.24 7.90 22.46
N GLY A 80 -9.28 7.14 22.80
CA GLY A 80 -10.68 7.45 22.46
C GLY A 80 -11.19 6.79 21.18
N ILE A 81 -10.35 6.10 20.40
CA ILE A 81 -10.76 5.31 19.24
C ILE A 81 -10.85 3.83 19.63
N VAL A 82 -12.05 3.25 19.51
CA VAL A 82 -12.29 1.83 19.87
C VAL A 82 -11.71 0.87 18.83
N SER A 83 -11.60 1.28 17.57
CA SER A 83 -11.10 0.44 16.48
C SER A 83 -9.59 0.51 16.35
N ARG A 84 -8.90 -0.61 16.55
CA ARG A 84 -7.48 -0.75 16.23
C ARG A 84 -7.29 -0.93 14.72
N PRO A 85 -6.45 -0.10 14.06
CA PRO A 85 -6.08 -0.32 12.67
C PRO A 85 -5.44 -1.71 12.52
N ARG A 86 -5.86 -2.42 11.47
CA ARG A 86 -5.24 -3.67 11.04
C ARG A 86 -4.71 -3.45 9.62
N PRO A 87 -3.43 -3.07 9.48
CA PRO A 87 -2.78 -3.10 8.19
C PRO A 87 -2.53 -4.54 7.72
N ASP A 88 -2.41 -4.73 6.40
CA ASP A 88 -1.92 -5.99 5.85
C ASP A 88 -0.50 -6.28 6.37
N PHE A 89 0.38 -5.27 6.38
CA PHE A 89 1.76 -5.38 6.85
C PHE A 89 2.21 -4.17 7.67
N PHE A 90 3.12 -4.41 8.62
CA PHE A 90 3.73 -3.36 9.43
C PHE A 90 5.23 -3.58 9.59
N TYR A 91 6.00 -2.48 9.49
CA TYR A 91 7.43 -2.46 9.77
C TYR A 91 7.73 -1.44 10.87
N ARG A 92 8.41 -1.87 11.93
CA ARG A 92 8.80 -0.99 13.05
C ARG A 92 10.14 -0.33 12.75
N LEU A 93 10.14 1.00 12.65
CA LEU A 93 11.36 1.82 12.50
C LEU A 93 12.00 2.13 13.85
N GLY A 94 11.17 2.33 14.88
CA GLY A 94 11.61 2.69 16.22
C GLY A 94 10.47 2.70 17.24
N PRO A 95 10.72 3.16 18.47
CA PRO A 95 9.69 3.31 19.49
C PRO A 95 8.59 4.29 19.02
N GLY A 96 7.36 3.79 18.84
CA GLY A 96 6.24 4.62 18.39
C GLY A 96 6.33 5.04 16.92
N GLU A 97 7.20 4.39 16.12
CA GLU A 97 7.38 4.75 14.72
C GLU A 97 7.42 3.54 13.78
N GLY A 98 6.75 3.66 12.64
CA GLY A 98 6.66 2.57 11.68
C GLY A 98 6.06 2.91 10.32
N VAL A 99 6.09 1.90 9.47
CA VAL A 99 5.56 1.90 8.10
C VAL A 99 4.45 0.88 8.00
N ILE A 100 3.26 1.33 7.57
CA ILE A 100 2.20 0.43 7.12
C ILE A 100 2.42 0.12 5.65
N ALA A 101 2.25 -1.14 5.24
CA ALA A 101 2.18 -1.50 3.83
C ALA A 101 0.85 -2.23 3.53
N GLU A 102 0.14 -1.74 2.52
CA GLU A 102 -1.16 -2.26 2.08
C GLU A 102 -1.05 -2.70 0.61
N VAL A 103 -1.55 -3.89 0.31
CA VAL A 103 -1.43 -4.51 -1.02
C VAL A 103 -2.81 -4.67 -1.63
N GLU A 104 -3.10 -3.91 -2.68
CA GLU A 104 -4.39 -3.98 -3.37
C GLU A 104 -4.47 -5.18 -4.31
N ARG A 105 -5.54 -5.98 -4.16
CA ARG A 105 -5.65 -7.33 -4.75
C ARG A 105 -6.52 -7.37 -6.02
N GLY A 106 -6.75 -6.24 -6.69
CA GLY A 106 -7.46 -6.21 -7.99
C GLY A 106 -8.98 -6.47 -7.93
N GLY A 107 -9.57 -6.40 -6.72
CA GLY A 107 -11.01 -6.22 -6.58
C GLY A 107 -11.42 -4.86 -7.15
N THR A 108 -12.66 -4.76 -7.64
CA THR A 108 -13.27 -3.54 -8.19
C THR A 108 -12.72 -2.24 -7.60
N VAL A 109 -12.26 -1.35 -8.49
CA VAL A 109 -11.76 0.00 -8.22
C VAL A 109 -12.70 0.71 -7.25
N ASN A 110 -12.31 0.83 -5.99
CA ASN A 110 -12.97 1.70 -5.04
C ASN A 110 -11.88 2.54 -4.37
N ASN A 111 -11.74 3.77 -4.87
CA ASN A 111 -11.04 4.91 -4.27
C ASN A 111 -11.25 5.06 -2.73
N ASN A 112 -12.27 4.41 -2.18
CA ASN A 112 -12.57 4.40 -0.75
C ASN A 112 -11.64 3.50 0.09
N HIS A 113 -10.94 2.53 -0.52
CA HIS A 113 -10.01 1.66 0.20
C HIS A 113 -8.66 2.34 0.46
N ASP A 114 -8.07 2.98 -0.57
CA ASP A 114 -6.83 3.76 -0.40
C ASP A 114 -7.02 4.89 0.64
N LEU A 115 -8.18 5.57 0.61
CA LEU A 115 -8.49 6.61 1.59
C LEU A 115 -8.63 6.04 3.02
N LYS A 116 -9.20 4.83 3.15
CA LYS A 116 -9.27 4.14 4.43
C LYS A 116 -7.88 3.78 4.94
N ASP A 117 -6.94 3.43 4.06
CA ASP A 117 -5.57 3.08 4.45
C ASP A 117 -4.76 4.32 4.86
N ILE A 118 -4.96 5.44 4.17
CA ILE A 118 -4.47 6.75 4.61
C ILE A 118 -5.05 7.08 6.01
N TRP A 119 -6.34 6.85 6.22
CA TRP A 119 -6.97 7.06 7.53
C TRP A 119 -6.38 6.16 8.62
N LYS A 120 -6.11 4.87 8.33
CA LYS A 120 -5.45 3.95 9.27
C LYS A 120 -4.10 4.49 9.74
N ALA A 121 -3.27 4.95 8.81
CA ALA A 121 -1.99 5.56 9.15
C ALA A 121 -2.16 6.83 9.98
N HIS A 122 -3.19 7.63 9.72
CA HIS A 122 -3.43 8.86 10.48
C HIS A 122 -3.82 8.61 11.95
N ILE A 123 -4.59 7.55 12.23
CA ILE A 123 -5.09 7.23 13.58
C ILE A 123 -4.19 6.24 14.35
N ALA A 124 -3.10 5.78 13.73
CA ALA A 124 -2.13 4.88 14.34
C ALA A 124 -0.95 5.69 14.87
N PRO A 125 -0.81 5.89 16.20
CA PRO A 125 0.29 6.67 16.77
C PRO A 125 1.66 5.99 16.55
N ASP A 126 1.67 4.72 16.18
CA ASP A 126 2.86 3.91 15.88
C ASP A 126 3.16 3.77 14.38
N ALA A 127 2.44 4.49 13.50
CA ALA A 127 2.69 4.50 12.06
C ALA A 127 2.63 5.91 11.45
N GLN A 128 3.70 6.31 10.77
CA GLN A 128 3.86 7.66 10.19
C GLN A 128 4.01 7.60 8.67
N HIS A 129 4.24 6.40 8.14
CA HIS A 129 4.50 6.16 6.74
C HIS A 129 3.56 5.09 6.21
N LEU A 130 3.16 5.24 4.95
CA LEU A 130 2.25 4.32 4.27
C LEU A 130 2.81 3.96 2.89
N PHE A 131 2.99 2.68 2.65
CA PHE A 131 3.25 2.11 1.33
C PHE A 131 1.94 1.55 0.77
N LEU A 132 1.50 2.10 -0.36
CA LEU A 132 0.37 1.58 -1.13
C LEU A 132 0.92 0.85 -2.36
N ILE A 133 0.72 -0.46 -2.42
CA ILE A 133 1.12 -1.28 -3.57
C ILE A 133 -0.14 -1.59 -4.37
N VAL A 134 -0.29 -0.90 -5.51
CA VAL A 134 -1.49 -0.96 -6.34
C VAL A 134 -1.15 -1.34 -7.79
N PRO A 135 -2.05 -2.02 -8.52
CA PRO A 135 -1.87 -2.27 -9.95
C PRO A 135 -1.88 -0.98 -10.80
N ASN A 136 -0.96 -0.86 -11.78
CA ASN A 136 -0.87 0.32 -12.67
C ASN A 136 -2.12 0.60 -13.52
N SER A 137 -3.00 -0.38 -13.77
CA SER A 137 -4.18 -0.17 -14.63
C SER A 137 -5.25 -1.27 -14.54
N ASN A 138 -6.52 -0.87 -14.59
CA ASN A 138 -7.71 -1.73 -14.59
C ASN A 138 -8.47 -1.70 -15.94
N TRP A 139 -7.79 -1.89 -17.08
CA TRP A 139 -8.47 -1.84 -18.38
C TRP A 139 -9.19 -3.17 -18.71
N LYS A 140 -10.40 -3.06 -19.28
CA LYS A 140 -11.01 -4.20 -20.01
C LYS A 140 -10.33 -4.36 -21.37
N GLU A 141 -10.40 -5.56 -21.95
CA GLU A 141 -9.86 -5.97 -23.27
C GLU A 141 -10.16 -4.99 -24.43
N HIS A 142 -11.17 -4.11 -24.28
CA HIS A 142 -11.57 -3.10 -25.28
C HIS A 142 -11.17 -1.65 -24.95
N GLY A 143 -10.20 -1.41 -24.06
CA GLY A 143 -9.69 -0.05 -23.78
C GLY A 143 -10.69 0.90 -23.09
N ARG A 144 -11.79 0.37 -22.54
CA ARG A 144 -12.72 1.15 -21.71
C ARG A 144 -12.36 1.01 -20.24
N ALA A 145 -12.46 2.12 -19.50
CA ALA A 145 -12.41 2.11 -18.05
C ALA A 145 -13.44 1.11 -17.50
N ARG A 146 -13.09 0.41 -16.42
CA ARG A 146 -13.96 -0.58 -15.77
C ARG A 146 -15.19 0.07 -15.11
N GLU A 147 -15.17 1.40 -14.97
CA GLU A 147 -16.23 2.23 -14.42
C GLU A 147 -17.44 2.33 -15.36
N ARG A 148 -18.63 2.11 -14.80
CA ARG A 148 -19.83 2.77 -15.31
C ARG A 148 -19.87 4.14 -14.64
N PRO A 149 -19.95 5.27 -15.37
CA PRO A 149 -20.19 6.55 -14.72
C PRO A 149 -21.47 6.42 -13.89
N PHE A 150 -21.35 6.52 -12.56
CA PHE A 150 -22.52 6.66 -11.71
C PHE A 150 -23.18 7.98 -12.11
N LEU A 151 -24.47 7.95 -12.41
CA LEU A 151 -25.27 9.16 -12.59
C LEU A 151 -25.04 10.05 -11.37
N ARG A 152 -24.73 11.32 -11.60
CA ARG A 152 -24.64 12.35 -10.55
C ARG A 152 -25.85 12.19 -9.63
N VAL A 153 -25.57 12.20 -8.31
CA VAL A 153 -26.55 12.38 -7.25
C VAL A 153 -27.66 13.33 -7.75
N SER A 154 -28.86 12.81 -7.94
CA SER A 154 -30.05 13.63 -8.12
C SER A 154 -30.53 14.04 -6.73
N ILE A 155 -30.54 15.34 -6.46
CA ILE A 155 -31.20 15.89 -5.29
C ILE A 155 -32.71 15.64 -5.47
N ALA A 156 -33.33 14.97 -4.52
CA ALA A 156 -34.80 14.90 -4.39
C ALA A 156 -35.24 15.97 -3.38
#